data_AF-A0A920EBJ7-F1
#
_entry.id   AF-A0A920EBJ7-F1
#
_cell.length_a   1.000
_cell.length_b   1.000
_cell.length_c   1.000
_cell.angle_alpha   90.00
_cell.angle_beta   90.00
_cell.angle_gamma   90.00
#
_symmetry.space_group_name_H-M   'P 1'
#
loop_
_entity.id
_entity.type
_entity.pdbx_description
1 polymer ?
#
loop_
_entity_poly.entity_id
_entity_poly.type
_entity_poly.pdbx_seq_one_letter_code
_entity_poly.pdbx_strand_id
1 'polypeptide(L)' 'MQELTVSGSLGKEGGLSSERPVLIDRFLEDATEVDVDAIRDISGEIIIGGIMEHVEEAGVHSGDSAL' A
#
# COMPACT_ATOMS: atom_id res chain seq x y z
N MET A 1 -2.09 -15.46 -19.42
CA MET A 1 -2.92 -14.39 -18.82
C MET A 1 -4.32 -14.85 -18.42
N GLN A 2 -4.96 -15.81 -19.12
CA GLN A 2 -6.28 -16.34 -18.74
C GLN A 2 -6.30 -17.10 -17.40
N GLU A 3 -5.21 -17.77 -17.01
CA GLU A 3 -5.18 -18.54 -15.75
C GLU A 3 -5.15 -17.67 -14.48
N LEU A 4 -4.59 -16.45 -14.55
CA LEU A 4 -4.57 -15.51 -13.42
C LEU A 4 -5.93 -14.85 -13.17
N THR A 5 -6.83 -14.87 -14.17
CA THR A 5 -8.15 -14.24 -14.10
C THR A 5 -9.21 -15.14 -13.47
N VAL A 6 -8.98 -16.46 -13.40
CA VAL A 6 -10.06 -17.44 -13.13
C VAL A 6 -10.03 -18.02 -11.71
N SER A 7 -8.92 -17.96 -10.97
CA SER A 7 -8.88 -18.56 -9.61
C SER A 7 -8.00 -17.86 -8.55
N GLY A 8 -7.42 -16.70 -8.84
CA GLY A 8 -6.62 -15.93 -7.87
C GLY A 8 -7.40 -14.79 -7.20
N SER A 9 -6.94 -14.32 -6.03
CA SER A 9 -7.44 -13.09 -5.38
C SER A 9 -7.42 -11.89 -6.34
N LEU A 10 -6.44 -11.84 -7.24
CA LEU A 10 -6.28 -10.84 -8.29
C LEU A 10 -7.47 -10.73 -9.26
N GLY A 11 -8.22 -11.82 -9.46
CA GLY A 11 -9.44 -11.79 -10.26
C GLY A 11 -10.63 -11.14 -9.55
N LYS A 12 -10.62 -11.10 -8.21
CA LYS A 12 -11.71 -10.57 -7.38
C LYS A 12 -11.70 -9.04 -7.26
N GLU A 13 -10.55 -8.39 -7.43
CA GLU A 13 -10.40 -6.93 -7.24
C GLU A 13 -10.70 -6.08 -8.50
N GLY A 14 -11.47 -6.62 -9.45
CA GLY A 14 -11.89 -5.89 -10.66
C GLY A 14 -11.14 -6.26 -11.93
N GLY A 15 -10.31 -7.30 -11.88
CA GLY A 15 -9.67 -7.91 -13.04
C GLY A 15 -8.44 -7.15 -13.57
N LEU A 16 -7.58 -7.88 -14.25
CA LEU A 16 -6.38 -7.35 -14.92
C LEU A 16 -6.82 -6.60 -16.19
N SER A 17 -6.85 -5.27 -16.13
CA SER A 17 -7.03 -4.40 -17.29
C SER A 17 -5.72 -3.69 -17.60
N SER A 18 -5.47 -3.39 -18.89
CA SER A 18 -4.35 -2.54 -19.29
C SER A 18 -4.41 -1.14 -18.66
N GLU A 19 -5.60 -0.68 -18.27
CA GLU A 19 -5.82 0.61 -17.59
C GLU A 19 -5.61 0.52 -16.07
N ARG A 20 -5.55 -0.69 -15.50
CA ARG A 20 -5.39 -0.95 -14.07
C ARG A 20 -4.38 -2.10 -13.86
N PRO A 21 -3.09 -1.84 -14.06
CA PRO A 21 -2.07 -2.86 -13.91
C PRO A 21 -1.98 -3.30 -12.44
N VAL A 22 -1.69 -4.58 -12.23
CA VAL A 22 -1.39 -5.13 -10.90
C VAL A 22 0.11 -5.02 -10.65
N LEU A 23 0.46 -4.45 -9.50
CA LEU A 23 1.82 -4.46 -8.99
C LEU A 23 2.05 -5.77 -8.22
N ILE A 24 3.10 -6.51 -8.60
CA ILE A 24 3.62 -7.63 -7.83
C ILE A 24 5.00 -7.19 -7.35
N ASP A 25 5.18 -7.09 -6.05
CA ASP A 25 6.43 -6.68 -5.42
C ASP A 25 6.96 -7.78 -4.49
N ARG A 26 8.23 -7.67 -4.12
CA ARG A 26 8.87 -8.55 -3.16
C ARG A 26 8.36 -8.23 -1.76
N PHE A 27 7.93 -9.26 -1.02
CA PHE A 27 7.60 -9.15 0.38
C PHE A 27 8.82 -8.71 1.22
N LEU A 28 8.61 -7.79 2.15
CA LEU A 28 9.66 -7.27 3.02
C LEU A 28 9.52 -7.94 4.40
N GLU A 29 10.33 -8.96 4.64
CA GLU A 29 10.36 -9.68 5.92
C GLU A 29 10.95 -8.80 7.05
N ASP A 30 10.39 -8.92 8.25
CA ASP A 30 10.82 -8.23 9.49
C ASP A 30 10.94 -6.70 9.33
N ALA A 31 10.05 -6.10 8.52
CA ALA A 31 10.10 -4.68 8.19
C ALA A 31 9.15 -3.85 9.06
N THR A 32 9.65 -2.75 9.61
CA THR A 32 8.83 -1.71 10.26
C THR A 32 8.00 -0.96 9.22
N GLU A 33 6.72 -0.78 9.48
CA GLU A 33 5.82 0.06 8.68
C GLU A 33 5.62 1.44 9.35
N VAL A 34 5.56 2.50 8.54
CA VAL A 34 5.42 3.88 9.01
C VAL A 34 4.46 4.65 8.10
N ASP A 35 3.46 5.29 8.70
CA ASP A 35 2.58 6.24 8.04
C ASP A 35 3.06 7.69 8.26
N VAL A 36 3.00 8.50 7.19
CA VAL A 36 3.40 9.91 7.21
C VAL A 36 2.31 10.78 6.60
N ASP A 37 1.69 11.61 7.44
CA ASP A 37 0.73 12.61 7.00
C ASP A 37 1.44 13.92 6.64
N ALA A 38 1.23 14.42 5.42
CA ALA A 38 1.86 15.64 4.94
C ALA A 38 0.93 16.52 4.10
N ILE A 39 1.14 17.84 4.18
CA ILE A 39 0.45 18.85 3.37
C ILE A 39 1.50 19.67 2.62
N ARG A 40 1.26 19.94 1.33
CA ARG A 40 2.11 20.80 0.49
C ARG A 40 1.30 21.93 -0.13
N ASP A 41 1.84 23.14 -0.11
CA ASP A 41 1.22 24.30 -0.75
C ASP A 41 1.82 24.61 -2.14
N ILE A 42 1.27 25.64 -2.82
CA ILE A 42 1.70 26.04 -4.17
C ILE A 42 3.11 26.65 -4.21
N SER A 43 3.59 27.21 -3.10
CA SER A 43 4.96 27.71 -3.00
C SER A 43 5.97 26.57 -3.01
N GLY A 44 5.52 25.37 -2.66
CA GLY A 44 6.31 24.15 -2.63
C GLY A 44 6.72 23.71 -1.24
N GLU A 45 6.42 24.52 -0.21
CA GLU A 45 6.64 24.19 1.19
C GLU A 45 5.80 22.97 1.60
N ILE A 46 6.40 22.11 2.44
CA ILE A 46 5.79 20.87 2.94
C ILE A 46 5.76 20.91 4.46
N ILE A 47 4.61 20.58 5.04
CA ILE A 47 4.42 20.39 6.47
C ILE A 47 4.13 18.92 6.70
N ILE A 48 4.89 18.29 7.59
CA ILE A 48 4.60 16.96 8.11
C ILE A 48 3.68 17.13 9.33
N GLY A 49 2.47 16.58 9.24
CA GLY A 49 1.48 16.60 10.32
C GLY A 49 1.71 15.49 11.34
N GLY A 50 2.20 14.33 10.91
CA GLY A 50 2.48 13.19 11.78
C GLY A 50 3.41 12.17 11.12
N ILE A 51 4.17 11.48 11.96
CA ILE A 51 4.94 10.28 11.62
C ILE A 51 4.55 9.24 12.66
N MET A 52 3.99 8.12 12.23
CA MET A 52 3.45 7.08 13.10
C MET A 52 4.07 5.74 12.71
N GLU A 53 4.63 5.02 13.68
CA GLU A 53 5.18 3.69 13.50
C GLU A 53 4.12 2.67 13.86
N HIS A 54 3.87 1.69 12.99
CA HIS A 54 2.93 0.62 13.30
C HIS A 54 3.54 -0.35 14.31
N VAL A 55 2.71 -0.89 15.21
CA VAL A 55 3.13 -1.95 16.13
C VAL A 55 3.37 -3.25 15.37
N GLU A 56 2.51 -3.55 14.39
CA GLU A 56 2.65 -4.67 13.47
C GLU A 56 3.66 -4.40 12.35
N GLU A 57 4.28 -5.46 11.85
CA GLU A 57 5.24 -5.39 10.73
C GLU A 57 4.53 -5.20 9.38
N ALA A 58 5.28 -4.67 8.40
CA ALA A 58 4.80 -4.45 7.04
C ALA A 58 4.28 -5.77 6.43
N GLY A 59 3.02 -5.75 6.01
CA GLY A 59 2.30 -6.94 5.53
C GLY A 59 0.93 -7.13 6.18
N VAL A 60 0.72 -6.52 7.35
CA VAL A 60 -0.61 -6.22 7.88
C VAL A 60 -1.08 -4.90 7.26
N HIS A 61 -2.35 -4.81 6.86
CA HIS A 61 -2.86 -3.57 6.27
C HIS A 61 -2.89 -2.47 7.32
N SER A 62 -2.42 -1.25 7.00
CA SER A 62 -2.30 -0.14 7.97
C SER A 62 -3.57 0.14 8.78
N GLY A 63 -4.76 0.04 8.15
CA GLY A 63 -6.06 0.20 8.83
C GLY A 63 -6.42 -0.90 9.85
N ASP A 64 -5.71 -2.02 9.84
CA ASP A 64 -5.83 -3.11 10.81
C ASP A 64 -4.69 -3.10 11.84
N SER A 65 -3.68 -2.25 11.67
CA SER A 65 -2.53 -2.10 12.57
C SER A 65 -2.81 -1.09 13.70
N ALA A 66 -2.14 -1.28 14.83
CA ALA A 66 -2.12 -0.30 15.92
C ALA A 66 -1.05 0.78 15.69
N LEU A 67 -1.31 1.98 16.22
CA LEU A 67 -0.47 3.18 16.16
C LEU A 67 0.06 3.57 17.54
#